data_AF-A0A6P3XXS5-F1
#
_entry.id   AF-A0A6P3XXS5-F1
#
_cell.length_a   1.000
_cell.length_b   1.000
_cell.length_c   1.000
_cell.angle_alpha   90.00
_cell.angle_beta   90.00
_cell.angle_gamma   90.00
#
_symmetry.space_group_name_H-M   'P 1'
#
loop_
_entity.id
_entity.type
_entity.pdbx_description
1 polymer ?
#
loop_
_entity_poly.entity_id
_entity_poly.type
_entity_poly.pdbx_seq_one_letter_code
_entity_poly.pdbx_strand_id
1 'polypeptide(L)'
;CKHYIHQCQNVKKEKKLGGKGKLTDTLIKKLTKYYGLAIMRNPESVENMQRDIMATYLHSISTDKKPGHKNCPSTEDSWCKFRRAESLGVPYTHPEPLHPVVAESILPIYKDLSRKDLLERCLGGFTQNANESFNSLIWRLAPKHLHCGRKIIEIAAYLAATMFNEGYLSLLGIMSEVGIIIGTTCRNFSDKINQSRVTSQNRRNKSANRKIGLLHKEQQLQQNELYEEVEGLLYDPGIAD
;
A
#
# COMPACT_ATOMS: atom_id res chain seq x y z
N CYS A 1 -3.08 -1.11 -1.45
CA CYS A 1 -1.86 -1.73 -2.04
C CYS A 1 -1.98 -3.23 -2.35
N LYS A 2 -2.60 -4.11 -1.54
CA LYS A 2 -2.67 -5.55 -1.88
C LYS A 2 -3.46 -5.87 -3.16
N HIS A 3 -4.47 -5.06 -3.47
CA HIS A 3 -5.23 -5.16 -4.72
C HIS A 3 -4.33 -4.97 -5.96
N TYR A 4 -3.39 -4.01 -5.91
CA TYR A 4 -2.37 -3.77 -6.95
C TYR A 4 -1.53 -5.02 -7.22
N ILE A 5 -0.99 -5.62 -6.15
CA ILE A 5 -0.17 -6.83 -6.24
C ILE A 5 -0.96 -7.96 -6.89
N HIS A 6 -2.21 -8.15 -6.48
CA HIS A 6 -3.06 -9.21 -7.01
C HIS A 6 -3.35 -9.03 -8.51
N GLN A 7 -3.70 -7.81 -8.96
CA GLN A 7 -3.91 -7.53 -10.38
C GLN A 7 -2.65 -7.80 -11.21
N CYS A 8 -1.49 -7.34 -10.75
CA CYS A 8 -0.22 -7.61 -11.43
C CYS A 8 0.14 -9.10 -11.46
N GLN A 9 -0.12 -9.84 -10.39
CA GLN A 9 0.09 -11.29 -10.33
C GLN A 9 -0.85 -12.06 -11.26
N ASN A 10 -2.11 -11.62 -11.41
CA ASN A 10 -3.05 -12.23 -12.34
C ASN A 10 -2.61 -12.00 -13.79
N VAL A 11 -2.26 -10.78 -14.15
CA VAL A 11 -1.72 -10.47 -15.50
C VAL A 11 -0.43 -11.23 -15.79
N LYS A 12 0.46 -11.36 -14.80
CA LYS A 12 1.69 -12.19 -14.92
C LYS A 12 1.36 -13.63 -15.30
N LYS A 13 0.34 -14.23 -14.67
CA LYS A 13 -0.09 -15.61 -14.91
C LYS A 13 -0.81 -15.76 -16.25
N GLU A 14 -1.82 -14.94 -16.52
CA GLU A 14 -2.65 -15.02 -17.72
C GLU A 14 -1.84 -14.82 -19.01
N LYS A 15 -0.95 -13.82 -19.02
CA LYS A 15 -0.14 -13.48 -20.19
C LYS A 15 1.22 -14.16 -20.23
N LYS A 16 1.50 -15.09 -19.31
CA LYS A 16 2.78 -15.81 -19.19
C LYS A 16 4.00 -14.85 -19.19
N LEU A 17 3.90 -13.76 -18.43
CA LEU A 17 4.92 -12.71 -18.33
C LEU A 17 5.94 -12.94 -17.19
N GLY A 18 6.14 -14.19 -16.78
CA GLY A 18 7.20 -14.56 -15.84
C GLY A 18 8.57 -14.70 -16.52
N GLY A 19 9.64 -14.46 -15.77
CA GLY A 19 11.03 -14.61 -16.22
C GLY A 19 11.87 -13.34 -16.13
N LYS A 20 13.19 -13.48 -16.31
CA LYS A 20 14.16 -12.36 -16.30
C LYS A 20 13.79 -11.35 -17.40
N GLY A 21 13.81 -10.06 -17.08
CA GLY A 21 13.40 -8.97 -18.00
C GLY A 21 11.90 -8.82 -18.23
N LYS A 22 11.04 -9.55 -17.50
CA LYS A 22 9.57 -9.44 -17.57
C LYS A 22 8.97 -8.98 -16.23
N LEU A 23 7.69 -9.28 -15.97
CA LEU A 23 6.98 -8.87 -14.77
C LEU A 23 7.40 -9.73 -13.56
N THR A 24 8.58 -9.45 -13.01
CA THR A 24 9.14 -10.15 -11.84
C THR A 24 8.45 -9.73 -10.55
N ASP A 25 8.55 -10.54 -9.50
CA ASP A 25 7.94 -10.20 -8.19
C ASP A 25 8.62 -8.99 -7.55
N THR A 26 9.91 -8.78 -7.81
CA THR A 26 10.67 -7.59 -7.41
C THR A 26 10.09 -6.34 -8.08
N LEU A 27 9.86 -6.39 -9.40
CA LEU A 27 9.22 -5.29 -10.13
C LEU A 27 7.82 -5.01 -9.59
N ILE A 28 6.99 -6.04 -9.36
CA ILE A 28 5.64 -5.86 -8.78
C ILE A 28 5.71 -5.18 -7.41
N LYS A 29 6.64 -5.60 -6.53
CA LYS A 29 6.85 -4.97 -5.22
C LYS A 29 7.26 -3.50 -5.37
N LYS A 30 8.18 -3.19 -6.30
CA LYS A 30 8.66 -1.84 -6.59
C LYS A 30 7.52 -0.93 -7.09
N LEU A 31 6.76 -1.38 -8.08
CA LEU A 31 5.60 -0.65 -8.60
C LEU A 31 4.51 -0.43 -7.52
N THR A 32 4.28 -1.41 -6.65
CA THR A 32 3.35 -1.27 -5.51
C THR A 32 3.80 -0.19 -4.53
N LYS A 33 5.11 -0.09 -4.25
CA LYS A 33 5.67 0.94 -3.39
C LYS A 33 5.44 2.33 -3.99
N TYR A 34 5.73 2.50 -5.29
CA TYR A 34 5.50 3.77 -5.99
C TYR A 34 4.02 4.19 -5.99
N TYR A 35 3.10 3.25 -6.25
CA TYR A 35 1.67 3.52 -6.16
C TYR A 35 1.26 4.03 -4.77
N GLY A 36 1.74 3.38 -3.71
CA GLY A 36 1.49 3.84 -2.34
C GLY A 36 2.06 5.23 -2.06
N LEU A 37 3.26 5.53 -2.56
CA LEU A 37 3.91 6.84 -2.40
C LEU A 37 3.13 7.95 -3.11
N ALA A 38 2.66 7.72 -4.34
CA ALA A 38 1.85 8.67 -5.09
C ALA A 38 0.58 9.09 -4.33
N ILE A 39 -0.08 8.14 -3.64
CA ILE A 39 -1.22 8.42 -2.76
C ILE A 39 -0.80 9.22 -1.52
N MET A 40 0.26 8.79 -0.84
CA MET A 40 0.68 9.41 0.43
C MET A 40 1.25 10.82 0.26
N ARG A 41 1.81 11.16 -0.91
CA ARG A 41 2.28 12.52 -1.24
C ARG A 41 1.14 13.51 -1.47
N ASN A 42 -0.02 13.01 -1.91
CA ASN A 42 -1.14 13.83 -2.35
C ASN A 42 -2.41 13.57 -1.53
N PRO A 43 -2.37 13.62 -0.18
CA PRO A 43 -3.47 13.16 0.66
C PRO A 43 -4.78 13.96 0.46
N GLU A 44 -4.71 15.15 -0.12
CA GLU A 44 -5.84 16.08 -0.25
C GLU A 44 -6.31 16.28 -1.70
N SER A 45 -5.68 15.64 -2.69
CA SER A 45 -6.05 15.83 -4.10
C SER A 45 -6.02 14.53 -4.88
N VAL A 46 -7.21 14.09 -5.31
CA VAL A 46 -7.39 12.93 -6.19
C VAL A 46 -6.69 13.16 -7.53
N GLU A 47 -6.77 14.37 -8.08
CA GLU A 47 -6.16 14.75 -9.35
C GLU A 47 -4.62 14.61 -9.28
N ASN A 48 -4.02 15.05 -8.18
CA ASN A 48 -2.58 14.91 -7.98
C ASN A 48 -2.19 13.45 -7.75
N MET A 49 -3.01 12.65 -7.02
CA MET A 49 -2.79 11.20 -6.92
C MET A 49 -2.79 10.54 -8.32
N GLN A 50 -3.79 10.83 -9.15
CA GLN A 50 -3.86 10.31 -10.53
C GLN A 50 -2.63 10.69 -11.35
N ARG A 51 -2.22 11.96 -11.26
CA ARG A 51 -1.06 12.49 -11.98
C ARG A 51 0.21 11.76 -11.58
N ASP A 52 0.47 11.61 -10.28
CA ASP A 52 1.66 10.95 -9.75
C ASP A 52 1.65 9.44 -10.00
N ILE A 53 0.48 8.77 -9.90
CA ILE A 53 0.35 7.35 -10.25
C ILE A 53 0.72 7.16 -11.72
N MET A 54 0.14 7.96 -12.63
CA MET A 54 0.46 7.87 -14.06
C MET A 54 1.90 8.29 -14.36
N ALA A 55 2.49 9.22 -13.60
CA ALA A 55 3.90 9.56 -13.73
C ALA A 55 4.81 8.35 -13.50
N THR A 56 4.52 7.51 -12.51
CA THR A 56 5.33 6.31 -12.24
C THR A 56 5.28 5.30 -13.39
N TYR A 57 4.14 5.18 -14.09
CA TYR A 57 4.06 4.40 -15.33
C TYR A 57 4.92 5.01 -16.43
N LEU A 58 4.80 6.32 -16.66
CA LEU A 58 5.58 7.03 -17.68
C LEU A 58 7.08 6.93 -17.42
N HIS A 59 7.53 7.02 -16.16
CA HIS A 59 8.93 6.80 -15.77
C HIS A 59 9.42 5.43 -16.20
N SER A 60 8.59 4.40 -16.00
CA SER A 60 8.95 3.01 -16.27
C SER A 60 9.10 2.69 -17.77
N ILE A 61 8.61 3.57 -18.66
CA ILE A 61 8.75 3.44 -20.12
C ILE A 61 9.58 4.57 -20.73
N SER A 62 10.16 5.44 -19.91
CA SER A 62 10.93 6.59 -20.37
C SER A 62 12.29 6.16 -20.90
N THR A 63 12.80 6.91 -21.87
CA THR A 63 14.15 6.75 -22.42
C THR A 63 14.79 8.11 -22.58
N ASP A 64 16.12 8.19 -22.75
CA ASP A 64 16.81 9.47 -22.98
C ASP A 64 16.28 10.20 -24.23
N LYS A 65 15.85 9.46 -25.25
CA LYS A 65 15.25 10.02 -26.47
C LYS A 65 13.80 10.47 -26.29
N LYS A 66 13.07 9.88 -25.34
CA LYS A 66 11.64 10.12 -25.09
C LYS A 66 11.38 10.17 -23.57
N PRO A 67 11.75 11.29 -22.91
CA PRO A 67 11.55 11.44 -21.47
C PRO A 67 10.06 11.65 -21.12
N GLY A 68 9.52 10.83 -20.21
CA GLY A 68 8.11 10.79 -19.82
C GLY A 68 7.75 11.57 -18.55
N HIS A 69 8.47 12.65 -18.22
CA HIS A 69 8.42 13.31 -16.90
C HIS A 69 7.47 14.52 -16.81
N LYS A 70 6.55 14.66 -17.75
CA LYS A 70 5.60 15.81 -17.83
C LYS A 70 4.65 15.94 -16.63
N ASN A 71 4.41 14.84 -15.93
CA ASN A 71 3.50 14.79 -14.79
C ASN A 71 4.21 15.09 -13.46
N CYS A 72 5.53 15.24 -13.46
CA CYS A 72 6.32 15.45 -12.25
C CYS A 72 6.57 16.94 -11.98
N PRO A 73 6.70 17.33 -10.70
CA PRO A 73 7.10 18.69 -10.36
C PRO A 73 8.53 18.96 -10.85
N SER A 74 8.76 20.17 -11.38
CA SER A 74 10.05 20.64 -11.90
C SER A 74 10.87 21.40 -10.85
N THR A 75 10.81 20.97 -9.59
CA THR A 75 11.53 21.60 -8.47
C THR A 75 12.76 20.79 -8.09
N GLU A 76 13.74 21.40 -7.43
CA GLU A 76 14.93 20.70 -6.90
C GLU A 76 14.54 19.59 -5.90
N ASP A 77 13.50 19.85 -5.09
CA ASP A 77 12.94 18.87 -4.16
C ASP A 77 12.04 17.81 -4.83
N SER A 78 11.97 17.79 -6.17
CA SER A 78 11.14 16.83 -6.90
C SER A 78 11.54 15.40 -6.55
N TRP A 79 10.55 14.56 -6.29
CA TRP A 79 10.76 13.13 -6.10
C TRP A 79 11.18 12.41 -7.40
N CYS A 80 11.05 13.08 -8.55
CA CYS A 80 11.50 12.57 -9.84
C CYS A 80 12.99 12.89 -10.04
N LYS A 81 13.82 11.85 -10.12
CA LYS A 81 15.28 11.98 -10.32
C LYS A 81 15.63 12.79 -11.57
N PHE A 82 14.91 12.58 -12.68
CA PHE A 82 15.12 13.34 -13.93
C PHE A 82 14.84 14.83 -13.74
N ARG A 83 13.69 15.21 -13.16
CA ARG A 83 13.34 16.62 -12.94
C ARG A 83 14.28 17.31 -11.96
N ARG A 84 14.72 16.57 -10.93
CA ARG A 84 15.74 17.06 -9.99
C ARG A 84 17.06 17.30 -10.71
N ALA A 85 17.51 16.37 -11.54
CA ALA A 85 18.74 16.49 -12.30
C ALA A 85 18.70 17.67 -13.28
N GLU A 86 17.57 17.82 -13.99
CA GLU A 86 17.27 18.94 -14.87
C GLU A 86 17.35 20.28 -14.12
N SER A 87 16.75 20.38 -12.92
CA SER A 87 16.78 21.59 -12.10
C SER A 87 18.18 21.94 -11.59
N LEU A 88 19.00 20.93 -11.28
CA LEU A 88 20.37 21.10 -10.78
C LEU A 88 21.42 21.22 -11.91
N GLY A 89 21.00 21.08 -13.18
CA GLY A 89 21.90 21.11 -14.33
C GLY A 89 22.87 19.91 -14.40
N VAL A 90 22.57 18.79 -13.73
CA VAL A 90 23.41 17.59 -13.75
C VAL A 90 22.92 16.60 -14.80
N PRO A 91 23.82 15.86 -15.48
CA PRO A 91 23.42 14.87 -16.47
C PRO A 91 22.64 13.72 -15.81
N TYR A 92 21.59 13.24 -16.48
CA TYR A 92 20.80 12.09 -16.06
C TYR A 92 20.69 11.09 -17.20
N THR A 93 20.92 9.82 -16.91
CA THR A 93 20.73 8.70 -17.85
C THR A 93 19.53 7.89 -17.39
N HIS A 94 18.60 7.60 -18.30
CA HIS A 94 17.44 6.78 -17.98
C HIS A 94 17.84 5.32 -17.75
N PRO A 95 17.24 4.65 -16.74
CA PRO A 95 17.31 3.20 -16.64
C PRO A 95 16.70 2.52 -17.87
N GLU A 96 17.04 1.24 -18.06
CA GLU A 96 16.44 0.42 -19.11
C GLU A 96 14.91 0.42 -19.00
N PRO A 97 14.17 0.79 -20.06
CA PRO A 97 12.72 0.85 -20.03
C PRO A 97 12.11 -0.56 -19.89
N LEU A 98 10.87 -0.62 -19.39
CA LEU A 98 10.11 -1.86 -19.38
C LEU A 98 9.91 -2.39 -20.81
N HIS A 99 10.02 -3.71 -20.95
CA HIS A 99 9.74 -4.39 -22.21
C HIS A 99 8.33 -4.01 -22.72
N PRO A 100 8.15 -3.68 -24.02
CA PRO A 100 6.90 -3.15 -24.56
C PRO A 100 5.66 -3.98 -24.20
N VAL A 101 5.76 -5.30 -24.30
CA VAL A 101 4.68 -6.24 -23.94
C VAL A 101 4.27 -6.13 -22.46
N VAL A 102 5.23 -5.90 -21.56
CA VAL A 102 4.95 -5.71 -20.13
C VAL A 102 4.30 -4.37 -19.90
N ALA A 103 4.84 -3.30 -20.50
CA ALA A 103 4.29 -1.95 -20.42
C ALA A 103 2.82 -1.90 -20.88
N GLU A 104 2.52 -2.47 -22.04
CA GLU A 104 1.16 -2.58 -22.56
C GLU A 104 0.25 -3.40 -21.65
N SER A 105 0.78 -4.46 -21.03
CA SER A 105 0.01 -5.33 -20.14
C SER A 105 -0.32 -4.72 -18.79
N ILE A 106 0.52 -3.82 -18.27
CA ILE A 106 0.29 -3.15 -16.98
C ILE A 106 -0.44 -1.81 -17.13
N LEU A 107 -0.50 -1.23 -18.33
CA LEU A 107 -1.21 0.04 -18.56
C LEU A 107 -2.70 -0.03 -18.14
N PRO A 108 -3.47 -1.10 -18.44
CA PRO A 108 -4.84 -1.24 -17.94
C PRO A 108 -4.94 -1.23 -16.41
N ILE A 109 -3.97 -1.87 -15.73
CA ILE A 109 -3.88 -1.87 -14.26
C ILE A 109 -3.72 -0.43 -13.76
N TYR A 110 -2.77 0.32 -14.33
CA TYR A 110 -2.55 1.72 -13.99
C TYR A 110 -3.80 2.59 -14.20
N LYS A 111 -4.54 2.38 -15.30
CA LYS A 111 -5.81 3.08 -15.55
C LYS A 111 -6.88 2.74 -14.51
N ASP A 112 -7.05 1.46 -14.19
CA ASP A 112 -8.02 1.00 -13.19
C ASP A 112 -7.72 1.57 -11.79
N LEU A 113 -6.44 1.61 -11.42
CA LEU A 113 -5.99 2.13 -10.13
C LEU A 113 -5.96 3.65 -10.05
N SER A 114 -6.06 4.31 -11.20
CA SER A 114 -6.19 5.76 -11.30
C SER A 114 -7.66 6.19 -11.40
N ARG A 115 -8.65 5.29 -11.23
CA ARG A 115 -10.06 5.72 -11.25
C ARG A 115 -10.38 6.65 -10.08
N LYS A 116 -11.21 7.66 -10.34
CA LYS A 116 -11.55 8.71 -9.35
C LYS A 116 -12.29 8.13 -8.13
N ASP A 117 -13.29 7.30 -8.36
CA ASP A 117 -14.07 6.61 -7.32
C ASP A 117 -13.18 5.79 -6.36
N LEU A 118 -12.14 5.15 -6.90
CA LEU A 118 -11.16 4.43 -6.10
C LEU A 118 -10.30 5.38 -5.27
N LEU A 119 -9.79 6.46 -5.88
CA LEU A 119 -8.86 7.39 -5.24
C LEU A 119 -9.52 8.35 -4.25
N GLU A 120 -10.81 8.66 -4.41
CA GLU A 120 -11.61 9.39 -3.41
C GLU A 120 -11.57 8.67 -2.06
N ARG A 121 -11.56 7.34 -2.06
CA ARG A 121 -11.43 6.52 -0.84
C ARG A 121 -10.02 6.54 -0.25
N CYS A 122 -9.04 7.04 -0.98
CA CYS A 122 -7.65 7.18 -0.56
C CYS A 122 -7.33 8.59 -0.02
N LEU A 123 -8.28 9.53 -0.05
CA LEU A 123 -8.16 10.83 0.60
C LEU A 123 -7.75 10.68 2.06
N GLY A 124 -6.90 11.58 2.56
CA GLY A 124 -6.20 11.45 3.84
C GLY A 124 -4.91 10.62 3.78
N GLY A 125 -4.55 10.07 2.61
CA GLY A 125 -3.37 9.24 2.39
C GLY A 125 -3.57 7.78 2.84
N PHE A 126 -4.82 7.33 2.93
CA PHE A 126 -5.15 5.99 3.41
C PHE A 126 -4.94 4.96 2.31
N THR A 127 -4.00 4.04 2.54
CA THR A 127 -3.66 2.95 1.61
C THR A 127 -4.04 1.57 2.14
N GLN A 128 -4.55 1.50 3.37
CA GLN A 128 -5.00 0.29 4.06
C GLN A 128 -6.49 0.03 3.78
N ASN A 129 -6.81 -1.24 3.52
CA ASN A 129 -8.18 -1.68 3.33
C ASN A 129 -8.83 -1.93 4.71
N ALA A 130 -9.78 -1.11 5.12
CA ALA A 130 -10.52 -1.29 6.37
C ALA A 130 -11.18 -2.69 6.46
N ASN A 131 -11.62 -3.23 5.32
CA ASN A 131 -12.21 -4.57 5.24
C ASN A 131 -11.20 -5.66 5.63
N GLU A 132 -9.89 -5.47 5.40
CA GLU A 132 -8.89 -6.44 5.85
C GLU A 132 -8.79 -6.46 7.38
N SER A 133 -8.86 -5.30 8.03
CA SER A 133 -8.85 -5.21 9.49
C SER A 133 -10.11 -5.83 10.09
N PHE A 134 -11.27 -5.57 9.50
CA PHE A 134 -12.55 -6.17 9.91
C PHE A 134 -12.54 -7.70 9.73
N ASN A 135 -12.18 -8.19 8.54
CA ASN A 135 -12.10 -9.62 8.27
C ASN A 135 -11.08 -10.32 9.18
N SER A 136 -9.95 -9.69 9.47
CA SER A 136 -8.96 -10.21 10.41
C SER A 136 -9.55 -10.41 11.81
N LEU A 137 -10.46 -9.53 12.24
CA LEU A 137 -11.14 -9.65 13.53
C LEU A 137 -12.15 -10.81 13.53
N ILE A 138 -12.93 -10.98 12.45
CA ILE A 138 -13.82 -12.15 12.29
C ILE A 138 -13.00 -13.44 12.41
N TRP A 139 -11.91 -13.57 11.66
CA TRP A 139 -11.10 -14.79 11.65
C TRP A 139 -10.29 -14.98 12.94
N ARG A 140 -10.18 -13.95 13.78
CA ARG A 140 -9.64 -14.10 15.15
C ARG A 140 -10.66 -14.72 16.09
N LEU A 141 -11.94 -14.37 15.93
CA LEU A 141 -13.05 -14.90 16.72
C LEU A 141 -13.49 -16.29 16.24
N ALA A 142 -13.47 -16.52 14.93
CA ALA A 142 -13.77 -17.81 14.31
C ALA A 142 -12.61 -18.23 13.38
N PRO A 143 -11.57 -18.88 13.92
CA PRO A 143 -10.39 -19.26 13.15
C PRO A 143 -10.70 -20.19 11.99
N LYS A 144 -10.18 -19.88 10.80
CA LYS A 144 -10.43 -20.64 9.56
C LYS A 144 -9.99 -22.11 9.60
N HIS A 145 -9.06 -22.47 10.50
CA HIS A 145 -8.57 -23.83 10.65
C HIS A 145 -9.48 -24.69 11.56
N LEU A 146 -10.47 -24.07 12.20
CA LEU A 146 -11.47 -24.75 13.01
C LEU A 146 -12.78 -24.85 12.23
N HIS A 147 -13.51 -25.95 12.42
CA HIS A 147 -14.84 -26.09 11.86
C HIS A 147 -15.83 -25.24 12.66
N CYS A 148 -16.23 -24.10 12.10
CA CYS A 148 -17.25 -23.22 12.68
C CYS A 148 -18.53 -23.30 11.86
N GLY A 149 -19.65 -23.67 12.50
CA GLY A 149 -20.96 -23.65 11.85
C GLY A 149 -21.42 -22.22 11.51
N ARG A 150 -22.38 -22.09 10.59
CA ARG A 150 -22.90 -20.80 10.11
C ARG A 150 -23.25 -19.81 11.24
N LYS A 151 -23.95 -20.28 12.27
CA LYS A 151 -24.34 -19.46 13.43
C LYS A 151 -23.14 -18.85 14.18
N ILE A 152 -22.03 -19.59 14.30
CA ILE A 152 -20.82 -19.10 14.98
C ILE A 152 -20.17 -17.99 14.15
N ILE A 153 -20.07 -18.17 12.83
CA ILE A 153 -19.54 -17.15 11.92
C ILE A 153 -20.39 -15.88 11.97
N GLU A 154 -21.70 -16.02 12.01
CA GLU A 154 -22.64 -14.91 12.10
C GLU A 154 -22.48 -14.12 13.41
N ILE A 155 -22.40 -14.82 14.56
CA ILE A 155 -22.09 -14.18 15.85
C ILE A 155 -20.72 -13.49 15.82
N ALA A 156 -19.69 -14.15 15.28
CA ALA A 156 -18.36 -13.57 15.16
C ALA A 156 -18.36 -12.31 14.28
N ALA A 157 -19.17 -12.26 13.22
CA ALA A 157 -19.32 -11.08 12.37
C ALA A 157 -19.99 -9.92 13.11
N TYR A 158 -21.05 -10.17 13.88
CA TYR A 158 -21.70 -9.15 14.71
C TYR A 158 -20.76 -8.62 15.79
N LEU A 159 -20.06 -9.50 16.50
CA LEU A 159 -19.05 -9.10 17.50
C LEU A 159 -17.89 -8.32 16.87
N ALA A 160 -17.41 -8.74 15.71
CA ALA A 160 -16.37 -8.01 15.00
C ALA A 160 -16.83 -6.60 14.61
N ALA A 161 -18.09 -6.42 14.20
CA ALA A 161 -18.63 -5.13 13.83
C ALA A 161 -18.71 -4.17 15.02
N THR A 162 -19.23 -4.64 16.16
CA THR A 162 -19.31 -3.83 17.39
C THR A 162 -17.93 -3.45 17.90
N MET A 163 -17.02 -4.42 17.97
CA MET A 163 -15.64 -4.19 18.40
C MET A 163 -14.86 -3.25 17.45
N PHE A 164 -15.13 -3.30 16.14
CA PHE A 164 -14.46 -2.45 15.16
C PHE A 164 -14.90 -0.98 15.31
N ASN A 165 -16.20 -0.76 15.49
CA ASN A 165 -16.78 0.58 15.57
C ASN A 165 -16.61 1.21 16.97
N GLU A 166 -16.95 0.47 18.02
CA GLU A 166 -17.07 1.00 19.39
C GLU A 166 -15.93 0.54 20.32
N GLY A 167 -15.09 -0.40 19.86
CA GLY A 167 -14.04 -0.99 20.68
C GLY A 167 -14.58 -2.01 21.69
N TYR A 168 -13.74 -2.40 22.64
CA TYR A 168 -14.04 -3.47 23.60
C TYR A 168 -15.11 -3.13 24.64
N LEU A 169 -15.53 -1.86 24.74
CA LEU A 169 -16.59 -1.48 25.67
C LEU A 169 -17.96 -2.01 25.26
N SER A 170 -18.21 -2.08 23.95
CA SER A 170 -19.42 -2.70 23.40
C SER A 170 -19.52 -4.18 23.77
N LEU A 171 -18.38 -4.88 23.79
CA LEU A 171 -18.31 -6.29 24.19
C LEU A 171 -18.71 -6.48 25.66
N LEU A 172 -18.31 -5.55 26.55
CA LEU A 172 -18.76 -5.56 27.94
C LEU A 172 -20.28 -5.40 28.04
N GLY A 173 -20.89 -4.52 27.25
CA GLY A 173 -22.35 -4.37 27.18
C GLY A 173 -23.02 -5.68 26.78
N ILE A 174 -22.54 -6.33 25.70
CA ILE A 174 -23.06 -7.62 25.25
C ILE A 174 -22.92 -8.70 26.33
N MET A 175 -21.77 -8.76 27.02
CA MET A 175 -21.54 -9.69 28.13
C MET A 175 -22.57 -9.49 29.25
N SER A 176 -22.88 -8.24 29.60
CA SER A 176 -23.90 -7.93 30.60
C SER A 176 -25.29 -8.41 30.18
N GLU A 177 -25.69 -8.19 28.93
CA GLU A 177 -27.00 -8.60 28.39
C GLU A 177 -27.18 -10.12 28.38
N VAL A 178 -26.10 -10.88 28.16
CA VAL A 178 -26.14 -12.36 28.25
C VAL A 178 -26.00 -12.89 29.68
N GLY A 179 -25.97 -12.02 30.68
CA GLY A 179 -25.92 -12.38 32.10
C GLY A 179 -24.52 -12.70 32.62
N ILE A 180 -23.45 -12.30 31.93
CA ILE A 180 -22.07 -12.46 32.41
C ILE A 180 -21.72 -11.31 33.35
N ILE A 181 -21.30 -11.64 34.57
CA ILE A 181 -20.86 -10.68 35.57
C ILE A 181 -19.49 -10.11 35.15
N ILE A 182 -19.44 -8.79 34.99
CA ILE A 182 -18.21 -8.08 34.57
C ILE A 182 -17.38 -7.74 35.81
N GLY A 183 -16.27 -8.45 35.99
CA GLY A 183 -15.29 -8.14 37.01
C GLY A 183 -14.41 -6.93 36.67
N THR A 184 -13.78 -6.35 37.70
CA THR A 184 -12.85 -5.21 37.59
C THR A 184 -11.68 -5.49 36.63
N THR A 185 -11.15 -6.72 36.61
CA THR A 185 -10.08 -7.12 35.68
C THR A 185 -10.53 -7.02 34.21
N CYS A 186 -11.76 -7.44 33.90
CA CYS A 186 -12.31 -7.40 32.54
C CYS A 186 -12.52 -5.94 32.05
N ARG A 187 -13.01 -5.08 32.96
CA ARG A 187 -13.12 -3.64 32.76
C ARG A 187 -11.76 -3.00 32.45
N ASN A 188 -10.77 -3.22 33.32
CA ASN A 188 -9.43 -2.69 33.18
C ASN A 188 -8.74 -3.15 31.90
N PHE A 189 -8.92 -4.41 31.51
CA PHE A 189 -8.42 -4.92 30.23
C PHE A 189 -9.04 -4.17 29.05
N SER A 190 -10.37 -4.03 29.03
CA SER A 190 -11.09 -3.36 27.95
C SER A 190 -10.68 -1.89 27.82
N ASP A 191 -10.52 -1.19 28.95
CA ASP A 191 -10.04 0.20 28.99
C ASP A 191 -8.62 0.32 28.47
N LYS A 192 -7.70 -0.55 28.90
CA LYS A 192 -6.31 -0.57 28.43
C LYS A 192 -6.21 -0.79 26.91
N ILE A 193 -6.98 -1.74 26.39
CA ILE A 193 -7.00 -2.04 24.95
C ILE A 193 -7.60 -0.86 24.17
N ASN A 194 -8.71 -0.29 24.63
CA ASN A 194 -9.32 0.85 23.96
C ASN A 194 -8.41 2.08 23.99
N GLN A 195 -7.75 2.37 25.12
CA GLN A 195 -6.78 3.44 25.25
C GLN A 195 -5.59 3.25 24.30
N SER A 196 -5.08 2.02 24.19
CA SER A 196 -3.98 1.69 23.27
C SER A 196 -4.39 1.89 21.80
N ARG A 197 -5.64 1.52 21.45
CA ARG A 197 -6.21 1.73 20.13
C ARG A 197 -6.30 3.22 19.79
N VAL A 198 -6.88 4.03 20.68
CA VAL A 198 -7.01 5.49 20.51
C VAL A 198 -5.63 6.16 20.42
N THR A 199 -4.70 5.80 21.31
CA THR A 199 -3.33 6.34 21.29
C THR A 199 -2.61 6.01 19.99
N SER A 200 -2.75 4.78 19.49
CA SER A 200 -2.16 4.35 18.21
C SER A 200 -2.76 5.12 17.04
N GLN A 201 -4.08 5.33 17.04
CA GLN A 201 -4.77 6.08 16.00
C GLN A 201 -4.35 7.55 16.02
N ASN A 202 -4.34 8.19 17.19
CA ASN A 202 -3.90 9.58 17.36
C ASN A 202 -2.45 9.77 16.92
N ARG A 203 -1.56 8.83 17.27
CA ARG A 203 -0.17 8.84 16.80
C ARG A 203 -0.08 8.77 15.28
N ARG A 204 -0.91 7.94 14.61
CA ARG A 204 -0.93 7.82 13.14
C ARG A 204 -1.56 9.03 12.45
N ASN A 205 -2.56 9.67 13.07
CA ASN A 205 -3.27 10.81 12.50
C ASN A 205 -2.48 12.13 12.58
N LYS A 206 -1.56 12.27 13.53
CA LYS A 206 -0.66 13.44 13.62
C LYS A 206 0.06 13.66 12.29
N SER A 207 -0.14 14.83 11.68
CA SER A 207 0.44 15.21 10.39
C SER A 207 1.95 15.08 10.36
N ALA A 208 2.64 15.45 11.45
CA ALA A 208 4.08 15.28 11.61
C ALA A 208 4.52 13.81 11.47
N ASN A 209 3.79 12.88 12.10
CA ASN A 209 4.10 11.45 12.02
C ASN A 209 3.80 10.86 10.64
N ARG A 210 2.78 11.38 9.95
CA ARG A 210 2.51 11.02 8.54
C ARG A 210 3.66 11.46 7.63
N LYS A 211 4.17 12.69 7.82
CA LYS A 211 5.34 13.21 7.10
C LYS A 211 6.60 12.39 7.40
N ILE A 212 6.91 12.13 8.67
CA ILE A 212 8.05 11.28 9.06
C ILE A 212 7.93 9.89 8.43
N GLY A 213 6.74 9.28 8.49
CA GLY A 213 6.50 7.96 7.89
C GLY A 213 6.65 7.95 6.37
N LEU A 214 6.27 9.04 5.69
CA LEU A 214 6.52 9.21 4.25
C LEU A 214 8.01 9.32 3.97
N LEU A 215 8.73 10.19 4.68
CA LEU A 215 10.18 10.40 4.51
C LEU A 215 10.97 9.11 4.72
N HIS A 216 10.68 8.33 5.76
CA HIS A 216 11.34 7.04 5.99
C HIS A 216 11.11 6.07 4.83
N LYS A 217 9.91 6.03 4.25
CA LYS A 217 9.62 5.17 3.08
C LYS A 217 10.35 5.63 1.83
N GLU A 218 10.49 6.94 1.64
CA GLU A 218 11.24 7.51 0.51
C GLU A 218 12.74 7.26 0.65
N GLN A 219 13.30 7.45 1.83
CA GLN A 219 14.70 7.13 2.13
C GLN A 219 14.99 5.64 1.92
N GLN A 220 14.12 4.76 2.43
CA GLN A 220 14.27 3.32 2.22
C GLN A 220 14.18 2.95 0.73
N LEU A 221 13.32 3.62 -0.05
CA LEU A 221 13.22 3.39 -1.48
C LEU A 221 14.49 3.85 -2.21
N GLN A 222 14.98 5.06 -1.92
CA GLN A 222 16.20 5.59 -2.51
C GLN A 222 17.41 4.71 -2.20
N GLN A 223 17.51 4.22 -0.95
CA GLN A 223 18.56 3.32 -0.53
C GLN A 223 18.49 1.98 -1.29
N ASN A 224 17.30 1.39 -1.42
CA ASN A 224 17.13 0.16 -2.20
C ASN A 224 17.48 0.36 -3.68
N GLU A 225 17.10 1.49 -4.28
CA GLU A 225 17.46 1.81 -5.66
C GLU A 225 18.98 1.97 -5.82
N LEU A 226 19.66 2.57 -4.85
CA LEU A 226 21.13 2.68 -4.86
C LEU A 226 21.78 1.30 -4.80
N TYR A 227 21.28 0.39 -3.95
CA TYR A 227 21.77 -1.00 -3.93
C TYR A 227 21.50 -1.70 -5.27
N GLU A 228 20.33 -1.53 -5.88
CA GLU A 228 20.02 -2.07 -7.22
C GLU A 228 20.95 -1.51 -8.31
N GLU A 229 21.33 -0.23 -8.24
CA GLU A 229 22.29 0.42 -9.16
C GLU A 229 23.72 -0.11 -8.96
N VAL A 230 24.14 -0.36 -7.71
CA VAL A 230 25.48 -0.88 -7.36
C VAL A 230 25.63 -2.37 -7.69
N GLU A 231 24.57 -3.17 -7.53
CA GLU A 231 24.59 -4.63 -7.76
C GLU A 231 24.45 -5.04 -9.25
N GLY A 232 24.32 -4.07 -10.17
CA GLY A 232 23.91 -4.21 -11.57
C GLY A 232 24.13 -5.59 -12.22
N LEU A 233 23.06 -6.22 -12.73
CA LEU A 233 22.95 -7.49 -13.47
C LEU A 233 23.73 -8.73 -12.98
N LEU A 234 24.58 -8.62 -11.96
CA LEU A 234 25.56 -9.65 -11.59
C LEU A 234 25.06 -10.58 -10.48
N TYR A 235 24.03 -10.20 -9.73
CA TYR A 235 23.49 -11.06 -8.67
C TYR A 235 21.97 -10.91 -8.51
N ASP A 236 21.20 -11.70 -9.28
CA ASP A 236 19.83 -12.04 -8.87
C ASP A 236 19.95 -13.08 -7.73
N PRO A 237 19.39 -12.86 -6.53
CA PRO A 237 19.42 -13.85 -5.46
C PRO A 237 18.50 -15.01 -5.82
N GLY A 238 19.09 -16.13 -6.26
CA GLY A 238 18.41 -17.42 -6.37
C GLY A 238 18.72 -18.23 -7.62
N ILE A 239 19.93 -18.80 -7.69
CA ILE A 239 20.12 -20.13 -8.26
C ILE A 239 20.92 -20.91 -7.22
N ALA A 240 20.21 -21.72 -6.43
CA ALA A 240 20.80 -22.91 -5.83
C ALA A 240 20.37 -24.07 -6.72
N ASP A 241 21.33 -24.90 -7.10
CA ASP A 241 21.18 -26.13 -7.90
C ASP A 241 20.11 -27.09 -7.33
#